data_AF-A0A530QPR2-F1
#
_entry.id   AF-A0A530QPR2-F1
#
_cell.length_a   1.000
_cell.length_b   1.000
_cell.length_c   1.000
_cell.angle_alpha   90.00
_cell.angle_beta   90.00
_cell.angle_gamma   90.00
#
_symmetry.space_group_name_H-M   'P 1'
#
loop_
_entity.id
_entity.type
_entity.pdbx_description
1 polymer ?
#
loop_
_entity_poly.entity_id
_entity_poly.type
_entity_poly.pdbx_seq_one_letter_code
_entity_poly.pdbx_strand_id
1 'polypeptide(L)' 'MPVLDAALLFFAGFLSGAVNAIAGGGTFITFGAMSLVGLPPIVANATSSLTQFPGYIT' A
#
# COMPACT_ATOMS: atom_id res chain seq x y z
N MET A 1 4.91 -6.19 -15.91
CA MET A 1 4.43 -6.48 -14.55
C MET A 1 3.82 -7.87 -14.58
N PRO A 2 4.40 -8.86 -13.91
CA PRO A 2 3.78 -10.18 -13.81
C PRO A 2 2.42 -10.06 -13.12
N VAL A 3 1.48 -10.93 -13.47
CA VAL A 3 0.10 -10.93 -12.93
C VAL A 3 0.10 -11.05 -11.40
N LEU A 4 1.10 -11.76 -10.85
CA LEU A 4 1.29 -11.92 -9.42
C LEU A 4 1.55 -10.58 -8.70
N ASP A 5 2.41 -9.73 -9.25
CA ASP A 5 2.71 -8.41 -8.66
C ASP A 5 1.46 -7.52 -8.66
N ALA A 6 0.68 -7.57 -9.75
CA ALA A 6 -0.56 -6.82 -9.86
C ALA A 6 -1.59 -7.27 -8.80
N ALA A 7 -1.75 -8.59 -8.61
CA ALA A 7 -2.63 -9.13 -7.58
C ALA A 7 -2.15 -8.76 -6.17
N LEU A 8 -0.84 -8.87 -5.91
CA LEU A 8 -0.24 -8.54 -4.61
C LEU A 8 -0.44 -7.05 -4.28
N LEU A 9 -0.14 -6.15 -5.21
CA LEU A 9 -0.32 -4.70 -5.02
C LEU A 9 -1.80 -4.32 -4.85
N PHE A 10 -2.72 -4.96 -5.57
CA PHE A 10 -4.15 -4.72 -5.43
C PHE A 10 -4.66 -5.08 -4.03
N PHE A 11 -4.37 -6.30 -3.56
CA PHE A 11 -4.79 -6.73 -2.22
C PHE A 11 -4.09 -5.93 -1.11
N ALA A 12 -2.80 -5.62 -1.29
CA ALA A 12 -2.06 -4.80 -0.34
C ALA A 12 -2.64 -3.39 -0.21
N GLY A 13 -3.01 -2.75 -1.33
CA GLY A 13 -3.64 -1.43 -1.33
C GLY A 13 -5.03 -1.44 -0.67
N PHE A 14 -5.86 -2.42 -1.01
CA PHE A 14 -7.19 -2.56 -0.41
C PHE A 14 -7.13 -2.79 1.11
N LEU A 15 -6.28 -3.72 1.56
CA LEU A 15 -6.12 -4.05 2.97
C LEU A 15 -5.49 -2.88 3.75
N SER A 16 -4.52 -2.20 3.16
CA SER A 16 -3.91 -1.00 3.72
C SER A 16 -4.92 0.11 3.95
N GLY A 17 -5.80 0.39 2.97
CA GLY A 17 -6.87 1.39 3.12
C GLY A 17 -7.84 1.05 4.25
N ALA A 18 -8.28 -0.21 4.33
CA ALA A 18 -9.16 -0.68 5.41
C ALA A 18 -8.49 -0.58 6.80
N VAL A 19 -7.23 -1.03 6.92
CA VAL A 19 -6.47 -0.95 8.18
C VAL A 19 -6.19 0.50 8.56
N ASN A 20 -5.89 1.37 7.59
CA ASN A 20 -5.68 2.78 7.83
C ASN A 20 -6.95 3.47 8.36
N ALA A 21 -8.13 3.13 7.81
CA ALA A 21 -9.41 3.61 8.31
C ALA A 21 -9.73 3.16 9.74
N ILE A 22 -9.28 1.96 10.15
CA ILE A 22 -9.58 1.39 11.48
C ILE A 22 -8.57 1.83 12.55
N ALA A 23 -7.27 1.78 12.24
CA ALA A 23 -6.19 1.86 13.23
C ALA A 23 -5.04 2.82 12.84
N GLY A 24 -5.06 3.40 11.64
CA GLY A 24 -4.07 4.42 11.22
C GLY A 24 -2.66 3.91 10.88
N GLY A 25 -2.50 2.62 10.56
CA GLY A 25 -1.18 1.98 10.35
C GLY A 25 -0.99 1.26 9.01
N GLY A 26 -1.82 1.56 8.00
CA GLY A 26 -1.84 0.83 6.71
C GLY A 26 -0.53 0.89 5.93
N THR A 27 0.35 1.84 6.22
CA THR A 27 1.59 2.11 5.47
C THR A 27 2.51 0.91 5.44
N PHE A 28 2.61 0.15 6.52
CA PHE A 28 3.46 -1.05 6.56
C PHE A 28 3.07 -2.10 5.51
N ILE A 29 1.78 -2.20 5.21
CA ILE A 29 1.24 -3.18 4.24
C ILE A 29 1.61 -2.76 2.81
N THR A 30 1.32 -1.53 2.41
CA THR A 30 1.63 -1.03 1.05
C THR A 30 3.12 -0.83 0.83
N PHE A 31 3.85 -0.34 1.85
CA PHE A 31 5.29 -0.13 1.76
C PHE A 31 6.03 -1.46 1.65
N GLY A 32 5.63 -2.45 2.46
CA GLY A 32 6.16 -3.81 2.38
C GLY A 32 5.90 -4.44 1.00
N ALA A 33 4.66 -4.35 0.50
CA ALA A 33 4.30 -4.85 -0.83
C ALA A 33 5.11 -4.21 -1.96
N MET A 34 5.29 -2.89 -1.92
CA MET A 34 6.09 -2.17 -2.92
C MET A 34 7.58 -2.49 -2.83
N SER A 35 8.10 -2.64 -1.61
CA SER A 35 9.48 -3.08 -1.38
C SER A 35 9.72 -4.49 -1.94
N LEU A 36 8.75 -5.41 -1.78
CA LEU A 36 8.80 -6.76 -2.35
C LEU A 36 8.79 -6.77 -3.87
N VAL A 37 8.10 -5.82 -4.52
CA VAL A 37 8.10 -5.64 -5.98
C VAL A 37 9.38 -4.92 -6.47
N GLY A 38 10.30 -4.55 -5.56
CA GLY A 38 11.60 -3.96 -5.89
C GLY A 38 11.56 -2.45 -6.15
N LEU A 39 10.51 -1.76 -5.69
CA LEU A 39 10.44 -0.30 -5.78
C LEU A 39 11.47 0.37 -4.84
N PRO A 40 12.14 1.46 -5.28
CA PRO A 40 13.01 2.25 -4.42
C PRO A 40 12.25 2.74 -3.16
N PRO A 41 12.89 2.75 -1.96
CA PRO A 41 12.21 3.10 -0.71
C PRO A 41 11.51 4.45 -0.72
N ILE A 42 12.09 5.43 -1.41
CA ILE A 42 11.52 6.78 -1.54
C ILE A 42 10.20 6.74 -2.32
N VAL A 43 10.19 6.03 -3.46
CA VAL A 43 8.99 5.90 -4.30
C VAL A 43 7.94 5.06 -3.58
N ALA A 44 8.34 3.94 -2.96
CA ALA A 44 7.43 3.08 -2.21
C ALA A 44 6.74 3.81 -1.04
N ASN A 45 7.45 4.67 -0.32
CA ASN A 45 6.87 5.46 0.77
C ASN A 45 5.89 6.53 0.25
N ALA A 46 6.29 7.29 -0.77
CA ALA A 46 5.45 8.31 -1.39
C ALA A 46 4.15 7.71 -1.96
N THR A 47 4.25 6.59 -2.69
CA THR A 47 3.08 5.89 -3.25
C THR A 47 2.22 5.27 -2.14
N SER A 48 2.81 4.69 -1.08
CA SER A 48 2.05 4.15 0.06
C SER A 48 1.18 5.19 0.74
N SER A 49 1.65 6.44 0.85
CA SER A 49 0.88 7.53 1.44
C SER A 49 -0.34 7.89 0.58
N LEU A 50 -0.20 7.88 -0.74
CA LEU A 50 -1.31 8.08 -1.68
C LEU A 50 -2.30 6.92 -1.67
N THR A 51 -1.83 5.67 -1.59
CA THR A 51 -2.71 4.49 -1.58
C THR A 51 -3.63 4.45 -0.35
N GLN A 52 -3.18 5.01 0.77
CA GLN A 52 -3.94 5.06 2.02
C GLN A 52 -4.88 6.27 2.14
N PHE A 53 -4.77 7.24 1.25
CA PHE A 53 -5.62 8.43 1.20
C PHE A 53 -7.12 8.14 1.40
N PRO A 54 -7.75 7.16 0.72
CA PRO A 54 -9.16 6.85 0.94
C PRO A 54 -9.50 6.44 2.40
N GLY A 55 -8.55 5.88 3.14
CA GLY A 55 -8.76 5.52 4.56
C GLY A 55 -8.75 6.72 5.51
N TYR A 56 -8.33 7.91 5.05
CA TYR A 56 -8.43 9.15 5.83
C TYR A 56 -9.75 9.90 5.61
N ILE A 57 -10.49 9.53 4.56
CA ILE A 57 -11.81 10.11 4.28
C ILE A 57 -12.81 9.36 5.17
N THR A 58 -13.10 9.94 6.34
CA THR A 58 -14.17 9.48 7.25
C THR A 58 -15.41 10.33 7.02
#